data_AF-A0A1J5GH47-F1
#
_entry.id   AF-A0A1J5GH47-F1
#
_cell.length_a   1.000
_cell.length_b   1.000
_cell.length_c   1.000
_cell.angle_alpha   90.00
_cell.angle_beta   90.00
_cell.angle_gamma   90.00
#
_symmetry.space_group_name_H-M   'P 1'
#
loop_
_entity.id
_entity.type
_entity.pdbx_description
1 polymer ?
#
loop_
_entity_poly.entity_id
_entity_poly.type
_entity_poly.pdbx_seq_one_letter_code
_entity_poly.pdbx_strand_id
1 'polypeptide(L)' 'MIKNSKIVQKFEEELIKKEKVNLIKNFQIMDAMYKEARALGVIPMKDPLNGWGIDAKIAMVVNYVQKTS' A
#
# COMPACT_ATOMS: atom_id res chain seq x y z
N MET A 1 -23.08 24.68 13.66
CA MET A 1 -23.90 23.50 13.33
C MET A 1 -24.54 23.71 11.97
N ILE A 2 -24.34 22.77 11.05
CA ILE A 2 -24.99 22.81 9.73
C ILE A 2 -26.48 22.53 9.93
N LYS A 3 -27.34 23.43 9.44
CA LYS A 3 -28.79 23.37 9.66
C LYS A 3 -29.45 22.19 8.95
N ASN A 4 -28.86 21.70 7.86
CA ASN A 4 -29.36 20.55 7.10
C ASN A 4 -28.20 19.70 6.58
N SER A 5 -27.84 18.67 7.36
CA SER A 5 -26.74 17.76 7.03
C SER A 5 -26.97 16.98 5.74
N LYS A 6 -28.22 16.63 5.41
CA LYS A 6 -28.54 15.83 4.22
C LYS A 6 -28.30 16.59 2.91
N ILE A 7 -28.59 17.88 2.88
CA ILE A 7 -28.32 18.72 1.69
C ILE A 7 -26.81 18.86 1.49
N VAL A 8 -26.07 19.09 2.57
CA VAL A 8 -24.61 19.21 2.52
C VAL A 8 -23.97 17.90 2.07
N GLN A 9 -24.40 16.76 2.61
CA GLN A 9 -23.90 15.46 2.20
C GLN A 9 -24.13 15.20 0.70
N LYS A 10 -25.34 15.47 0.18
CA LYS A 10 -25.62 15.33 -1.27
C LYS A 10 -24.72 16.24 -2.12
N PHE A 11 -24.51 17.47 -1.67
CA PHE A 11 -23.65 18.43 -2.36
C PHE A 11 -22.18 17.95 -2.39
N GLU A 12 -21.67 17.43 -1.28
CA GLU A 12 -20.32 16.86 -1.18
C GLU A 12 -20.16 15.63 -2.09
N GLU A 13 -21.14 14.71 -2.08
CA GLU A 13 -21.15 13.54 -2.97
C GLU A 13 -21.14 13.93 -4.46
N GLU A 14 -21.90 14.96 -4.84
CA GLU A 14 -21.89 15.47 -6.22
C GLU A 14 -20.58 16.15 -6.60
N LEU A 15 -19.95 16.86 -5.66
CA LEU A 15 -18.61 17.45 -5.84
C LEU A 15 -17.56 16.37 -6.08
N ILE A 16 -17.53 15.33 -5.24
CA ILE A 16 -16.58 14.21 -5.36
C ILE A 16 -16.75 13.51 -6.71
N LYS A 17 -17.99 13.31 -7.18
CA LYS A 17 -18.26 12.68 -8.49
C LYS A 17 -17.76 13.52 -9.68
N LYS A 18 -17.73 14.85 -9.55
CA LYS A 18 -17.26 15.77 -10.60
C LYS A 18 -15.75 15.95 -10.57
N GLU A 19 -15.11 15.67 -9.45
CA GLU A 19 -13.67 15.81 -9.30
C GLU A 19 -12.93 14.70 -10.07
N LYS A 20 -11.93 15.08 -10.87
CA LYS A 20 -11.08 14.10 -11.56
C LYS A 20 -10.17 13.43 -10.55
N VAL A 21 -10.15 12.10 -10.56
CA VAL A 21 -9.24 11.31 -9.73
C VAL A 21 -7.79 11.64 -10.11
N ASN A 22 -7.05 12.23 -9.17
CA ASN A 22 -5.60 12.42 -9.31
C ASN A 22 -4.89 11.21 -8.70
N LEU A 23 -4.58 10.22 -9.54
CA LEU A 23 -3.92 8.98 -9.13
C LEU A 23 -2.60 9.24 -8.40
N ILE A 24 -1.78 10.17 -8.89
CA ILE A 24 -0.47 10.48 -8.30
C ILE A 24 -0.67 10.98 -6.86
N LYS A 25 -1.58 11.94 -6.65
CA LYS A 25 -1.89 12.47 -5.32
C LYS A 25 -2.44 11.39 -4.39
N ASN A 26 -3.30 10.50 -4.90
CA ASN A 26 -3.85 9.40 -4.10
C ASN A 26 -2.77 8.42 -3.64
N PHE A 27 -1.82 8.07 -4.53
CA PHE A 27 -0.69 7.23 -4.15
C PHE A 27 0.24 7.90 -3.14
N GLN A 28 0.47 9.21 -3.25
CA GLN A 28 1.24 9.96 -2.25
C GLN A 28 0.59 9.92 -0.86
N ILE A 29 -0.74 10.10 -0.79
CA ILE A 29 -1.50 10.00 0.46
C ILE A 29 -1.40 8.59 1.03
N MET A 30 -1.61 7.57 0.19
CA MET A 30 -1.51 6.17 0.60
C MET A 30 -0.13 5.82 1.15
N ASP A 31 0.95 6.25 0.48
CA ASP A 31 2.33 6.00 0.93
C ASP A 31 2.64 6.70 2.25
N ALA A 32 2.17 7.93 2.44
CA ALA A 32 2.30 8.65 3.71
C ALA A 32 1.55 7.93 4.86
N MET A 33 0.32 7.50 4.62
CA MET A 33 -0.47 6.72 5.60
C MET A 33 0.21 5.39 5.93
N TYR A 34 0.77 4.71 4.93
CA TYR A 34 1.48 3.45 5.13
C TYR A 34 2.73 3.63 6.01
N LYS A 35 3.51 4.68 5.74
CA LYS A 35 4.69 5.04 6.56
C LYS A 35 4.31 5.34 8.01
N GLU A 36 3.22 6.08 8.22
CA GLU A 36 2.72 6.38 9.56
C GLU A 36 2.23 5.12 10.28
N ALA A 37 1.43 4.29 9.62
CA ALA A 37 0.92 3.04 10.20
C ALA A 37 2.04 2.04 10.54
N ARG A 38 3.14 2.06 9.78
CA ARG A 38 4.38 1.35 10.09
C ARG A 38 5.08 1.93 11.32
N ALA A 39 5.19 3.26 11.42
CA ALA A 39 5.80 3.93 12.57
C ALA A 39 5.02 3.69 13.88
N LEU A 40 3.68 3.65 13.78
CA LEU A 40 2.79 3.32 14.89
C LEU A 40 2.76 1.82 15.25
N GLY A 41 3.45 0.97 14.49
CA GLY A 41 3.50 -0.48 14.73
C GLY A 41 2.18 -1.23 14.47
N VAL A 42 1.17 -0.56 13.89
CA VAL A 42 -0.12 -1.18 13.53
C VAL A 42 0.07 -2.13 12.33
N ILE A 43 0.92 -1.74 11.39
CA ILE A 43 1.34 -2.61 10.30
C ILE A 43 2.68 -3.23 10.69
N PRO A 44 2.77 -4.57 10.84
CA PRO A 44 4.02 -5.21 11.19
C PRO A 44 5.06 -4.91 10.10
N MET A 45 6.25 -4.51 10.53
CA MET A 45 7.41 -4.56 9.64
C MET A 45 7.56 -6.02 9.18
N LYS A 46 7.54 -6.24 7.87
CA LYS A 46 7.82 -7.56 7.31
C LYS A 46 9.15 -8.03 7.90
N ASP A 47 9.15 -9.17 8.59
CA ASP A 47 10.37 -9.74 9.14
C ASP A 47 11.41 -9.83 8.01
N PRO A 48 12.59 -9.21 8.14
CA PRO A 48 13.62 -9.23 7.10
C PRO A 48 14.09 -10.65 6.75
N LEU A 49 13.85 -11.64 7.63
CA LEU A 49 14.12 -13.06 7.36
C LEU A 49 12.94 -13.80 6.72
N ASN A 50 11.80 -13.14 6.54
CA ASN A 50 10.63 -13.74 5.89
C ASN A 50 10.89 -13.93 4.39
N GLY A 51 10.98 -15.20 3.98
CA GLY A 51 11.28 -15.59 2.59
C GLY A 51 12.72 -16.06 2.37
N TRP A 52 13.64 -15.88 3.33
CA TRP A 52 15.04 -16.30 3.19
C TRP A 52 15.19 -17.78 2.83
N GLY A 53 14.39 -18.66 3.43
CA GLY A 53 14.43 -20.09 3.09
C GLY A 53 14.03 -20.40 1.64
N ILE A 54 13.17 -19.57 1.04
CA ILE A 54 12.80 -19.67 -0.38
C ILE A 54 13.95 -19.15 -1.25
N ASP A 55 14.53 -18.00 -0.89
CA ASP A 55 15.67 -17.40 -1.60
C ASP A 55 16.89 -18.34 -1.60
N ALA A 56 17.16 -18.98 -0.46
CA ALA A 56 18.23 -19.99 -0.33
C ALA A 56 17.97 -21.22 -1.21
N LYS A 57 16.72 -21.71 -1.28
CA LYS A 57 16.35 -22.83 -2.17
C LYS A 57 16.54 -22.45 -3.64
N ILE A 58 16.12 -21.26 -4.05
CA ILE A 58 16.31 -20.77 -5.42
C ILE A 58 17.79 -20.68 -5.74
N ALA A 59 18.60 -20.09 -4.85
CA ALA A 59 20.04 -19.99 -5.04
C ALA A 59 20.72 -21.35 -5.19
N MET A 60 20.32 -22.35 -4.38
CA MET A 60 20.83 -23.72 -4.52
C MET A 60 20.49 -24.33 -5.89
N VAL A 61 19.24 -24.19 -6.35
CA VAL A 61 18.81 -24.73 -7.65
C VAL A 61 19.59 -24.07 -8.78
N VAL A 62 19.71 -22.74 -8.78
CA VAL A 62 20.45 -22.00 -9.81
C VAL A 62 21.93 -22.41 -9.83
N ASN A 63 22.59 -22.47 -8.66
CA ASN A 63 23.99 -22.87 -8.56
C ASN A 63 24.22 -24.33 -8.97
N TYR A 64 23.25 -25.21 -8.70
CA TYR A 64 23.32 -26.61 -9.11
C TYR A 64 23.23 -26.75 -10.63
N VAL A 65 22.27 -26.05 -11.27
CA VAL A 65 22.13 -26.04 -12.73
C VAL A 65 23.39 -25.51 -13.41
N GLN A 66 24.01 -24.44 -12.88
CA GLN A 66 25.28 -23.89 -13.41
C GLN A 66 26.46 -24.86 -13.35
N LYS A 67 26.54 -25.73 -12.34
CA LYS A 67 27.63 -26.71 -12.21
C LYS A 67 27.49 -27.92 -13.14
N THR A 68 26.33 -28.07 -13.78
CA THR A 68 26.00 -29.27 -14.57
C THR A 68 25.95 -29.00 -16.08
N SER A 69 26.19 -27.75 -16.52
CA SER A 69 26.47 -27.35 -17.92
C SER A 69 27.96 -27.20 -18.16
#